data_AF-A0A8H6YBC2-F1
#
_entry.id   AF-A0A8H6YBC2-F1
#
_cell.length_a   1.000
_cell.length_b   1.000
_cell.length_c   1.000
_cell.angle_alpha   90.00
_cell.angle_beta   90.00
_cell.angle_gamma   90.00
#
_symmetry.space_group_name_H-M   'P 1'
#
loop_
_entity.id
_entity.type
_entity.pdbx_description
1 polymer ?
#
loop_
_entity_poly.entity_id
_entity_poly.type
_entity_poly.pdbx_seq_one_letter_code
_entity_poly.pdbx_strand_id
1 'polypeptide(L)'
;MTSPFASRLRTNYCPRDEELAQIKALLSEPCQRLKHLDDEIAVLQKALDKLSEERNALSAYVKAHEALMSPIRRLPLDILEHIFVACLPTHRNCVMSAKEAPVILGRICSSWRNISLRTPRLWCRLHIVEPPPPESSNSLTASSRRLLQLEAKVTQRLQRLEVANTWLRRSGQCPLSISLESNPDPRISPLLPALRFPPRSRTSS
;
A
#
# COMPACT_ATOMS: atom_id res chain seq x y z
N MET A 1 -17.57 -26.40 -37.48
CA MET A 1 -17.86 -27.83 -37.70
C MET A 1 -19.37 -28.02 -37.67
N THR A 2 -19.95 -28.57 -38.74
CA THR A 2 -21.39 -28.80 -38.83
C THR A 2 -21.66 -30.24 -38.40
N SER A 3 -22.34 -30.45 -37.27
CA SER A 3 -22.63 -31.79 -36.75
C SER A 3 -23.93 -32.33 -37.34
N PRO A 4 -24.00 -33.59 -37.80
CA PRO A 4 -25.25 -34.22 -38.21
C PRO A 4 -26.25 -34.37 -37.05
N PHE A 5 -25.79 -34.22 -35.80
CA PHE A 5 -26.62 -34.25 -34.60
C PHE A 5 -26.97 -32.85 -34.07
N ALA A 6 -26.70 -31.78 -34.83
CA ALA A 6 -26.84 -30.40 -34.36
C ALA A 6 -28.22 -30.06 -33.78
N SER A 7 -29.31 -30.56 -34.38
CA SER A 7 -30.70 -30.34 -33.92
C SER A 7 -31.03 -31.04 -32.59
N ARG A 8 -30.20 -31.98 -32.16
CA ARG A 8 -30.40 -32.78 -30.93
C ARG A 8 -29.46 -32.35 -29.80
N LEU A 9 -28.44 -31.54 -30.09
CA LEU A 9 -27.55 -30.97 -29.08
C LEU A 9 -28.36 -30.08 -28.12
N ARG A 10 -28.05 -30.14 -26.82
CA ARG A 10 -28.74 -29.38 -25.75
C ARG A 10 -30.22 -29.75 -25.54
N THR A 11 -30.60 -30.98 -25.88
CA THR A 11 -31.93 -31.55 -25.58
C THR A 11 -31.79 -32.76 -24.65
N ASN A 12 -32.90 -33.24 -24.06
CA ASN A 12 -32.93 -34.49 -23.27
C ASN A 12 -33.00 -35.76 -24.15
N TYR A 13 -32.61 -35.67 -25.42
CA TYR A 13 -32.66 -36.78 -26.36
C TYR A 13 -31.63 -37.87 -26.01
N CYS A 14 -32.09 -39.13 -25.95
CA CYS A 14 -31.23 -40.29 -25.74
C CYS A 14 -30.88 -40.94 -27.10
N PRO A 15 -29.58 -40.97 -27.51
CA PRO A 15 -29.17 -41.58 -28.76
C PRO A 15 -29.34 -43.10 -28.73
N ARG A 16 -29.67 -43.70 -29.88
CA ARG A 16 -29.66 -45.17 -30.06
C ARG A 16 -28.23 -45.68 -30.14
N ASP A 17 -28.02 -46.99 -29.94
CA ASP A 17 -26.67 -47.59 -29.96
C ASP A 17 -25.89 -47.34 -31.26
N GLU A 18 -26.57 -47.36 -32.41
CA GLU A 18 -26.00 -47.01 -33.72
C GLU A 18 -25.55 -45.54 -33.78
N GLU A 19 -26.36 -44.63 -33.23
CA GLU A 19 -26.05 -43.21 -33.17
C GLU A 19 -24.91 -42.94 -32.19
N LEU A 20 -24.82 -43.68 -31.08
CA LEU A 20 -23.68 -43.65 -30.17
C LEU A 20 -22.38 -44.06 -30.89
N ALA A 21 -22.42 -45.09 -31.73
CA ALA A 21 -21.25 -45.50 -32.52
C ALA A 21 -20.82 -44.41 -33.51
N GLN A 22 -21.78 -43.78 -34.20
CA GLN A 22 -21.53 -42.67 -35.12
C GLN A 22 -20.97 -41.43 -34.41
N ILE A 23 -21.52 -41.07 -33.24
CA ILE A 23 -21.03 -39.95 -32.42
C ILE A 23 -19.60 -40.22 -31.96
N LYS A 24 -19.29 -41.44 -31.48
CA LYS A 24 -17.91 -41.82 -31.10
C LYS A 24 -16.94 -41.71 -32.26
N ALA A 25 -17.33 -42.16 -33.45
CA ALA A 25 -16.50 -42.04 -34.65
C ALA A 25 -16.27 -40.57 -35.04
N LEU A 26 -17.33 -39.75 -35.02
CA LEU A 26 -17.26 -38.31 -35.30
C LEU A 26 -16.38 -37.54 -34.31
N LEU A 27 -16.37 -37.94 -33.04
CA LEU A 27 -15.57 -37.29 -32.00
C LEU A 27 -14.11 -37.76 -31.96
N SER A 28 -13.76 -38.85 -32.65
CA SER A 28 -12.41 -39.42 -32.59
C SER A 28 -11.33 -38.42 -33.03
N GLU A 29 -11.48 -37.79 -34.20
CA GLU A 29 -10.54 -36.81 -34.74
C GLU A 29 -10.51 -35.49 -33.94
N PRO A 30 -11.65 -34.86 -33.60
CA PRO A 30 -11.65 -33.66 -32.75
C PRO A 30 -11.04 -33.89 -31.37
N CYS A 31 -11.29 -35.04 -30.73
CA CYS A 31 -10.69 -35.39 -29.45
C CYS A 31 -9.17 -35.58 -29.56
N GLN A 32 -8.68 -36.21 -30.63
CA GLN A 32 -7.24 -36.33 -30.88
C GLN A 32 -6.59 -34.96 -31.10
N ARG A 33 -7.25 -34.08 -31.88
CA ARG A 33 -6.75 -32.73 -32.13
C ARG A 33 -6.74 -31.87 -30.88
N LEU A 34 -7.77 -31.96 -30.05
CA LEU A 34 -7.81 -31.29 -28.74
C LEU A 34 -6.65 -31.76 -27.86
N LYS A 35 -6.44 -33.07 -27.74
CA LYS A 35 -5.32 -33.61 -26.97
C LYS A 35 -3.97 -33.10 -27.46
N HIS A 36 -3.74 -33.09 -28.78
CA HIS A 36 -2.50 -32.54 -29.35
C HIS A 36 -2.32 -31.06 -29.01
N LEU A 37 -3.37 -30.25 -29.10
CA LEU A 37 -3.31 -28.83 -28.74
C LEU A 37 -3.04 -28.63 -27.24
N ASP A 38 -3.66 -29.43 -26.38
CA ASP A 38 -3.43 -29.39 -24.93
C ASP A 38 -1.97 -29.75 -24.61
N ASP A 39 -1.40 -30.76 -25.28
CA ASP A 39 0.00 -31.15 -25.14
C ASP A 39 0.94 -30.02 -25.61
N GLU A 40 0.64 -29.38 -26.74
CA GLU A 40 1.43 -28.25 -27.27
C GLU A 40 1.36 -27.02 -26.35
N ILE A 41 0.17 -26.71 -25.82
CA ILE A 41 -0.03 -25.66 -24.82
C ILE A 41 0.81 -25.97 -23.57
N ALA A 42 0.79 -27.20 -23.08
CA ALA A 42 1.56 -27.60 -21.91
C ALA A 42 3.08 -27.45 -22.12
N VAL A 43 3.59 -27.80 -23.31
CA VAL A 43 5.00 -27.62 -23.67
C VAL A 43 5.37 -26.14 -23.71
N LEU A 44 4.55 -25.32 -24.36
CA LEU A 44 4.80 -23.87 -24.47
C LEU A 44 4.70 -23.16 -23.11
N GLN A 45 3.74 -23.54 -22.27
CA GLN A 45 3.63 -23.02 -20.90
C GLN A 45 4.89 -23.33 -20.10
N LYS A 46 5.39 -24.57 -20.16
CA LYS A 46 6.64 -24.95 -19.49
C LYS A 46 7.85 -24.14 -19.98
N ALA A 47 7.93 -23.87 -21.29
CA ALA A 47 8.99 -23.03 -21.85
C ALA A 47 8.87 -21.57 -21.39
N LEU A 48 7.64 -21.04 -21.33
CA LEU A 48 7.35 -19.70 -20.84
C LEU A 48 7.71 -19.53 -19.37
N ASP A 49 7.37 -20.52 -18.53
CA ASP A 49 7.68 -20.51 -17.10
C ASP A 49 9.19 -20.44 -16.88
N LYS A 50 9.95 -21.29 -17.59
CA LYS A 50 11.42 -21.29 -17.54
C LYS A 50 12.02 -19.93 -17.92
N LEU A 51 11.56 -19.35 -19.03
CA LEU A 51 12.05 -18.03 -19.48
C LEU A 51 11.63 -16.90 -18.52
N SER A 52 10.45 -17.00 -17.92
CA SER A 52 9.95 -16.05 -16.93
C SER A 52 10.81 -16.08 -15.66
N GLU A 53 11.16 -17.27 -15.18
CA GLU A 53 12.08 -17.46 -14.05
C GLU A 53 13.46 -16.85 -14.32
N GLU A 54 14.06 -17.15 -15.48
CA GLU A 54 15.35 -16.60 -15.89
C GLU A 54 15.30 -15.06 -16.01
N ARG A 55 14.25 -14.53 -16.64
CA ARG A 55 14.01 -13.08 -16.74
C ARG A 55 13.87 -12.45 -15.38
N ASN A 56 13.13 -13.07 -14.46
CA ASN A 56 12.94 -12.54 -13.10
C ASN A 56 14.25 -12.52 -12.33
N ALA A 57 15.07 -13.57 -12.44
CA ALA A 57 16.38 -13.65 -11.82
C ALA A 57 17.33 -12.56 -12.37
N LEU A 58 17.41 -12.42 -13.69
CA LEU A 58 18.23 -11.38 -14.34
C LEU A 58 17.71 -9.97 -14.00
N SER A 59 16.40 -9.75 -14.00
CA SER A 59 15.82 -8.46 -13.64
C SER A 59 16.14 -8.09 -12.19
N ALA A 60 16.10 -9.04 -11.26
CA ALA A 60 16.51 -8.81 -9.88
C ALA A 60 18.00 -8.48 -9.78
N TYR A 61 18.86 -9.20 -10.51
CA TYR A 61 20.30 -8.94 -10.57
C TYR A 61 20.61 -7.54 -11.11
N VAL A 62 20.03 -7.16 -12.25
CA VAL A 62 20.21 -5.83 -12.85
C VAL A 62 19.75 -4.73 -11.91
N LYS A 63 18.53 -4.83 -11.37
CA LYS A 63 17.97 -3.84 -10.43
C LYS A 63 18.83 -3.68 -9.18
N ALA A 64 19.39 -4.77 -8.65
CA ALA A 64 20.29 -4.70 -7.51
C ALA A 64 21.54 -3.87 -7.81
N HIS A 65 22.15 -4.06 -8.99
CA HIS A 65 23.35 -3.32 -9.41
C HIS A 65 23.04 -1.87 -9.79
N GLU A 66 21.91 -1.60 -10.45
CA GLU A 66 21.43 -0.23 -10.69
C GLU A 66 21.21 0.50 -9.36
N ALA A 67 20.65 -0.17 -8.36
CA ALA A 67 20.48 0.39 -7.03
C ALA A 67 21.83 0.70 -6.36
N LEU A 68 22.90 -0.08 -6.61
CA LEU A 68 24.27 0.24 -6.14
C LEU A 68 24.82 1.50 -6.80
N MET A 69 24.52 1.71 -8.08
CA MET A 69 24.95 2.88 -8.85
C MET A 69 24.11 4.13 -8.60
N SER A 70 23.01 3.99 -7.85
CA SER A 70 22.10 5.11 -7.56
C SER A 70 22.84 6.31 -6.96
N PRO A 71 22.71 7.52 -7.54
CA PRO A 71 23.39 8.72 -7.06
C PRO A 71 23.16 9.01 -5.57
N ILE A 72 21.99 8.63 -5.04
CA ILE A 72 21.64 8.84 -3.64
C ILE A 72 22.59 8.14 -2.66
N ARG A 73 23.26 7.06 -3.08
CA ARG A 73 24.26 6.37 -2.27
C ARG A 73 25.61 7.10 -2.18
N ARG A 74 25.86 8.04 -3.10
CA ARG A 74 27.07 8.87 -3.13
C ARG A 74 26.86 10.24 -2.48
N LEU A 75 25.62 10.60 -2.14
CA LEU A 75 25.35 11.85 -1.47
C LEU A 75 25.96 11.83 -0.05
N PRO A 76 26.68 12.89 0.35
CA PRO A 76 27.07 13.06 1.74
C PRO A 76 25.85 13.03 2.65
N LEU A 77 26.04 12.52 3.88
CA LEU A 77 24.98 12.40 4.88
C LEU A 77 24.26 13.73 5.08
N ASP A 78 25.00 14.82 5.24
CA ASP A 78 24.45 16.16 5.49
C ASP A 78 23.50 16.62 4.37
N ILE A 79 23.83 16.32 3.12
CA ILE A 79 22.99 16.67 1.97
C ILE A 79 21.68 15.86 2.01
N LEU A 80 21.77 14.57 2.34
CA LEU A 80 20.61 13.70 2.45
C LEU A 80 19.68 14.13 3.61
N GLU A 81 20.24 14.54 4.74
CA GLU A 81 19.50 15.14 5.85
C GLU A 81 18.78 16.45 5.43
N HIS A 82 19.47 17.31 4.69
CA HIS A 82 18.87 18.54 4.14
C HIS A 82 17.70 18.24 3.20
N ILE A 83 17.86 17.25 2.31
CA ILE A 83 16.77 16.79 1.44
C ILE A 83 15.60 16.28 2.26
N PHE A 84 15.84 15.47 3.29
CA PHE A 84 14.77 14.92 4.14
C PHE A 84 13.99 16.03 4.86
N VAL A 85 14.69 17.06 5.36
CA VAL A 85 14.05 18.22 6.00
C VAL A 85 13.22 19.00 4.97
N ALA A 86 13.70 19.13 3.73
CA ALA A 86 12.94 19.77 2.65
C ALA A 86 11.69 18.97 2.22
N CYS A 87 11.62 17.67 2.50
CA CYS A 87 10.43 16.85 2.27
C CYS A 87 9.32 17.05 3.32
N LEU A 88 9.57 17.77 4.41
CA LEU A 88 8.54 18.04 5.41
C LEU A 88 7.50 19.02 4.86
N PRO A 89 6.22 18.92 5.29
CA PRO A 89 5.21 19.90 4.94
C PRO A 89 5.66 21.31 5.32
N THR A 90 5.57 22.27 4.40
CA THR A 90 5.97 23.67 4.63
C THR A 90 4.89 24.42 5.40
N HIS A 91 3.62 24.27 4.99
CA HIS A 91 2.48 25.08 5.45
C HIS A 91 1.79 24.56 6.73
N ARG A 92 2.13 23.36 7.20
CA ARG A 92 1.51 22.74 8.38
C ARG A 92 2.49 21.86 9.14
N ASN A 93 2.08 21.38 10.31
CA ASN A 93 2.82 20.36 11.05
C ASN A 93 2.61 18.97 10.42
N CYS A 94 3.54 18.05 10.68
CA CYS A 94 3.52 16.70 10.11
C CYS A 94 2.43 15.85 10.75
N VAL A 95 1.68 15.10 9.95
CA VAL A 95 0.69 14.15 10.47
C VAL A 95 1.37 12.84 10.83
N MET A 96 0.85 12.16 11.87
CA MET A 96 1.28 10.82 12.28
C MET A 96 0.84 9.72 11.29
N SER A 97 1.30 9.81 10.04
CA SER A 97 0.89 8.93 8.93
C SER A 97 2.09 8.23 8.30
N ALA A 98 1.93 6.94 7.98
CA ALA A 98 2.91 6.17 7.24
C ALA A 98 3.16 6.67 5.80
N LYS A 99 2.28 7.54 5.28
CA LYS A 99 2.32 8.09 3.93
C LYS A 99 2.93 9.50 3.85
N GLU A 100 3.40 10.05 4.97
CA GLU A 100 3.92 11.42 5.04
C GLU A 100 5.30 11.46 5.70
N ALA A 101 6.12 12.45 5.34
CA ALA A 101 7.37 12.72 6.05
C ALA A 101 7.09 13.22 7.48
N PRO A 102 7.92 12.87 8.47
CA PRO A 102 9.17 12.11 8.33
C PRO A 102 9.01 10.58 8.26
N VAL A 103 7.82 10.02 8.55
CA VAL A 103 7.64 8.56 8.72
C VAL A 103 7.88 7.78 7.43
N ILE A 104 7.42 8.29 6.28
CA ILE A 104 7.59 7.62 4.99
C ILE A 104 9.07 7.43 4.62
N LEU A 105 9.95 8.36 5.03
CA LEU A 105 11.38 8.31 4.74
C LEU A 105 12.03 7.08 5.40
N GLY A 106 11.58 6.71 6.60
CA GLY A 106 12.05 5.51 7.30
C GLY A 106 11.53 4.19 6.74
N ARG A 107 10.65 4.22 5.73
CA ARG A 107 10.09 3.02 5.08
C ARG A 107 10.79 2.67 3.76
N ILE A 108 11.65 3.55 3.25
CA ILE A 108 12.30 3.39 1.95
C ILE A 108 13.40 2.32 2.02
N CYS A 109 14.37 2.47 2.93
CA CYS A 109 15.39 1.47 3.19
C CYS A 109 15.96 1.60 4.62
N SER A 110 16.79 0.64 5.04
CA SER A 110 17.44 0.65 6.36
C SER A 110 18.33 1.87 6.57
N SER A 111 19.08 2.29 5.55
CA SER A 111 19.94 3.48 5.61
C SER A 111 19.13 4.75 5.86
N TRP A 112 18.06 4.97 5.08
CA TRP A 112 17.20 6.14 5.23
C TRP A 112 16.48 6.16 6.57
N ARG A 113 16.09 4.98 7.09
CA ARG A 113 15.56 4.84 8.44
C ARG A 113 16.57 5.31 9.48
N ASN A 114 17.83 4.87 9.40
CA ASN A 114 18.86 5.29 10.34
C ASN A 114 19.06 6.81 10.32
N ILE A 115 19.14 7.40 9.13
CA ILE A 115 19.29 8.86 8.96
C ILE A 115 18.08 9.60 9.53
N SER A 116 16.88 9.17 9.17
CA SER A 116 15.64 9.76 9.66
C SER A 116 15.56 9.73 11.19
N LEU A 117 15.95 8.62 11.82
CA LEU A 117 15.96 8.48 13.28
C LEU A 117 17.04 9.34 13.96
N ARG A 118 18.19 9.55 13.31
CA ARG A 118 19.31 10.32 13.85
C ARG A 118 19.21 11.83 13.60
N THR A 119 18.25 12.28 12.80
CA THR A 119 18.05 13.70 12.47
C THR A 119 16.90 14.29 13.29
N PRO A 120 17.16 14.95 14.44
CA PRO A 120 16.09 15.36 15.34
C PRO A 120 15.15 16.40 14.72
N ARG A 121 15.68 17.24 13.83
CA ARG A 121 14.96 18.28 13.07
C ARG A 121 13.76 17.74 12.28
N LEU A 122 13.79 16.47 11.87
CA LEU A 122 12.68 15.83 11.17
C LEU A 122 11.45 15.59 12.06
N TRP A 123 11.65 15.51 13.37
CA TRP A 123 10.63 15.16 14.35
C TRP A 123 10.14 16.40 15.14
N CYS A 124 10.48 17.60 14.69
CA CYS A 124 10.15 18.84 15.41
C CYS A 124 8.73 19.37 15.15
N ARG A 125 8.03 18.87 14.14
CA ARG A 125 6.69 19.35 13.76
C ARG A 125 5.70 18.21 13.86
N LEU A 126 4.69 18.36 14.70
CA LEU A 126 3.71 17.31 14.99
C LEU A 126 2.27 17.84 14.99
N HIS A 127 1.40 17.18 14.24
CA HIS A 127 -0.03 17.42 14.22
C HIS A 127 -0.79 16.21 14.78
N ILE A 128 -1.55 16.43 15.84
CA ILE A 128 -2.31 15.39 16.55
C ILE A 128 -3.80 15.65 16.30
N VAL A 129 -4.44 14.73 15.59
CA VAL A 129 -5.89 14.74 15.33
C VAL A 129 -6.57 13.72 16.23
N GLU A 130 -7.71 14.09 16.81
CA GLU A 130 -8.60 13.17 17.51
C GLU A 130 -9.07 12.09 16.53
N PRO A 131 -9.07 10.81 16.93
CA PRO A 131 -9.50 9.77 16.02
C PRO A 131 -10.98 9.89 15.66
N PRO A 132 -11.37 9.63 14.40
CA PRO A 132 -12.77 9.60 14.01
C PRO A 132 -13.50 8.50 14.80
N PRO A 133 -14.80 8.68 15.11
CA PRO A 133 -15.58 7.65 15.78
C PRO A 133 -15.58 6.37 14.93
N PRO A 134 -15.43 5.19 15.56
CA PRO A 134 -15.45 3.92 14.84
C PRO A 134 -16.79 3.75 14.12
N GLU A 135 -16.74 3.33 12.86
CA GLU A 135 -17.92 3.05 12.04
C GLU A 135 -18.81 2.04 12.77
N SER A 136 -20.07 2.42 13.01
CA SER A 136 -20.97 1.61 13.82
C SER A 136 -21.49 0.43 13.01
N SER A 137 -21.10 -0.79 13.38
CA SER A 137 -21.85 -1.99 12.99
C SER A 137 -23.22 -1.97 13.69
N ASN A 138 -24.29 -2.08 12.90
CA ASN A 138 -25.66 -1.88 13.37
C ASN A 138 -26.25 -3.06 14.17
N SER A 139 -25.53 -4.16 14.35
CA SER A 139 -26.08 -5.41 14.89
C SER A 139 -26.09 -5.51 16.43
N LEU A 140 -25.59 -4.51 17.16
CA LEU A 140 -25.45 -4.56 18.63
C LEU A 140 -26.44 -3.63 19.34
N THR A 141 -26.84 -4.01 20.57
CA THR A 141 -27.62 -3.16 21.49
C THR A 141 -26.88 -1.84 21.75
N ALA A 142 -27.62 -0.76 22.04
CA ALA A 142 -27.05 0.57 22.23
C ALA A 142 -25.98 0.61 23.35
N SER A 143 -26.21 -0.12 24.44
CA SER A 143 -25.30 -0.20 25.60
C SER A 143 -23.98 -0.91 25.25
N SER A 144 -24.06 -2.09 24.62
CA SER A 144 -22.86 -2.86 24.22
C SER A 144 -22.06 -2.14 23.13
N ARG A 145 -22.74 -1.47 22.19
CA ARG A 145 -22.11 -0.63 21.17
C ARG A 145 -21.33 0.52 21.82
N ARG A 146 -21.92 1.21 22.80
CA ARG A 146 -21.27 2.35 23.47
C ARG A 146 -20.02 1.94 24.25
N LEU A 147 -20.05 0.78 24.91
CA LEU A 147 -18.89 0.25 25.65
C LEU A 147 -17.74 -0.09 24.68
N LEU A 148 -18.03 -0.85 23.61
CA LEU A 148 -17.02 -1.20 22.59
C LEU A 148 -16.45 0.02 21.87
N GLN A 149 -17.29 1.02 21.57
CA GLN A 149 -16.84 2.28 20.98
C GLN A 149 -15.92 3.07 21.92
N LEU A 150 -16.22 3.07 23.23
CA LEU A 150 -15.39 3.72 24.22
C LEU A 150 -14.03 3.01 24.36
N GLU A 151 -14.03 1.69 24.44
CA GLU A 151 -12.81 0.87 24.51
C GLU A 151 -11.93 1.06 23.26
N ALA A 152 -12.53 1.02 22.07
CA ALA A 152 -11.84 1.29 20.81
C ALA A 152 -11.24 2.70 20.79
N LYS A 153 -12.01 3.71 21.23
CA LYS A 153 -11.54 5.10 21.30
C LYS A 153 -10.40 5.28 22.28
N VAL A 154 -10.47 4.66 23.47
CA VAL A 154 -9.40 4.67 24.47
C VAL A 154 -8.14 4.02 23.90
N THR A 155 -8.27 2.84 23.28
CA THR A 155 -7.14 2.12 22.68
C THR A 155 -6.46 2.96 21.60
N GLN A 156 -7.25 3.57 20.72
CA GLN A 156 -6.73 4.42 19.64
C GLN A 156 -6.03 5.68 20.17
N ARG A 157 -6.54 6.29 21.25
CA ARG A 157 -5.87 7.40 21.92
C ARG A 157 -4.53 6.98 22.52
N LEU A 158 -4.48 5.83 23.20
CA LEU A 158 -3.23 5.30 23.77
C LEU A 158 -2.17 5.07 22.69
N GLN A 159 -2.54 4.44 21.57
CA GLN A 159 -1.65 4.26 20.42
C GLN A 159 -1.13 5.60 19.86
N ARG A 160 -2.02 6.61 19.72
CA ARG A 160 -1.60 7.94 19.25
C ARG A 160 -0.67 8.64 20.23
N LEU A 161 -0.88 8.47 21.54
CA LEU A 161 0.00 9.01 22.57
C LEU A 161 1.38 8.36 22.52
N GLU A 162 1.46 7.05 22.29
CA GLU A 162 2.73 6.34 22.13
C GLU A 162 3.52 6.84 20.91
N VAL A 163 2.84 7.02 19.78
CA VAL A 163 3.44 7.58 18.57
C VAL A 163 3.87 9.03 18.79
N ALA A 164 3.05 9.85 19.45
CA ALA A 164 3.40 11.23 19.80
C ALA A 164 4.63 11.28 20.73
N ASN A 165 4.69 10.43 21.76
CA ASN A 165 5.84 10.31 22.66
C ASN A 165 7.11 9.90 21.91
N THR A 166 6.98 9.00 20.94
CA THR A 166 8.09 8.65 20.04
C THR A 166 8.59 9.85 19.26
N TRP A 167 7.69 10.70 18.75
CA TRP A 167 8.03 11.97 18.09
C TRP A 167 8.80 12.91 19.03
N LEU A 168 8.28 13.12 20.25
CA LEU A 168 8.88 13.99 21.25
C LEU A 168 10.31 13.55 21.58
N ARG A 169 10.51 12.26 21.87
CA ARG A 169 11.83 11.69 22.15
C ARG A 169 12.83 11.90 21.01
N ARG A 170 12.36 11.74 19.77
CA ARG A 170 13.21 11.87 18.57
C ARG A 170 13.56 13.31 18.24
N SER A 171 12.72 14.27 18.60
CA SER A 171 13.02 15.70 18.41
C SER A 171 14.22 16.18 19.23
N GLY A 172 14.62 15.43 20.27
CA GLY A 172 15.77 15.73 21.10
C GLY A 172 15.66 17.11 21.74
N GLN A 173 16.66 17.96 21.52
CA GLN A 173 16.69 19.34 22.04
C GLN A 173 16.13 20.37 21.04
N CYS A 174 15.64 19.95 19.88
CA CYS A 174 15.18 20.89 18.87
C CYS A 174 13.81 21.49 19.26
N PRO A 175 13.56 22.78 18.99
CA PRO A 175 12.28 23.41 19.27
C PRO A 175 11.11 22.69 18.59
N LEU A 176 10.12 22.31 19.38
CA LEU A 176 8.93 21.58 18.94
C LEU A 176 7.79 22.55 18.55
N SER A 177 7.10 22.22 17.47
CA SER A 177 5.85 22.83 17.04
C SER A 177 4.77 21.75 17.04
N ILE A 178 3.80 21.88 17.95
CA ILE A 178 2.71 20.92 18.13
C ILE A 178 1.39 21.62 17.86
N SER A 179 0.51 20.95 17.11
CA SER A 179 -0.85 21.40 16.83
C SER A 179 -1.83 20.27 17.12
N LEU A 180 -2.99 20.61 17.68
CA LEU A 180 -3.99 19.67 18.15
C LEU A 180 -5.34 19.99 17.49
N GLU A 181 -6.04 18.97 17.00
CA GLU A 181 -7.38 19.10 16.43
C GLU A 181 -8.32 18.08 17.08
N SER A 182 -9.32 18.57 17.84
CA SER A 182 -10.23 17.71 18.63
C SER A 182 -11.58 17.40 17.95
N ASN A 183 -11.86 17.98 16.77
CA ASN A 183 -13.10 17.74 16.04
C ASN A 183 -12.82 17.88 14.53
N PRO A 184 -12.41 16.80 13.83
CA PRO A 184 -12.19 16.88 12.39
C PRO A 184 -13.55 17.03 11.72
N ASP A 185 -13.96 18.27 11.42
CA ASP A 185 -15.12 18.48 10.56
C ASP A 185 -14.80 17.83 9.21
N PRO A 186 -15.61 16.85 8.75
CA PRO A 186 -15.38 16.20 7.46
C PRO A 186 -15.43 17.17 6.27
N ARG A 187 -15.97 18.40 6.46
CA ARG A 187 -15.98 19.47 5.45
C ARG A 187 -14.69 20.30 5.41
N ILE A 188 -13.88 20.28 6.47
CA ILE A 188 -12.65 21.10 6.62
C ILE A 188 -11.39 20.26 6.33
N SER A 189 -11.51 18.93 6.38
CA SER A 189 -10.37 17.99 6.34
C SER A 189 -9.55 17.92 5.03
N PRO A 190 -10.01 18.36 3.84
CA PRO A 190 -9.11 18.56 2.70
C PRO A 190 -8.70 20.04 2.48
N LEU A 191 -9.24 21.00 3.23
CA LEU A 191 -9.08 22.44 2.97
C LEU A 191 -8.75 23.22 4.25
N LEU A 192 -7.63 22.93 4.90
CA LEU A 192 -6.99 23.91 5.77
C LEU A 192 -5.93 24.69 4.98
N PRO A 193 -6.28 25.83 4.34
CA PRO A 193 -5.31 26.79 3.90
C PRO A 193 -4.71 27.51 5.11
N ALA A 194 -3.38 27.51 5.18
CA ALA A 194 -2.53 28.52 5.78
C ALA A 194 -3.19 29.45 6.83
N LEU A 195 -3.30 28.99 8.08
CA LEU A 195 -3.25 29.94 9.20
C LEU A 195 -1.81 30.45 9.30
N ARG A 196 -1.59 31.61 8.66
CA ARG A 196 -0.37 32.40 8.69
C ARG A 196 -0.01 32.71 10.14
N PHE A 197 1.15 32.25 10.59
CA PHE A 197 1.85 32.92 11.67
C PHE A 197 2.83 33.92 11.03
N PRO A 198 2.79 35.22 11.39
CA PRO A 198 3.75 36.19 10.88
C PRO A 198 5.17 35.85 11.40
N PRO A 199 6.23 36.28 10.68
CA PRO A 199 7.60 36.03 11.12
C PRO A 199 7.86 36.75 12.45
N ARG A 200 8.55 36.07 13.37
CA ARG A 200 9.11 36.72 14.57
C ARG A 200 10.08 37.80 14.10
N SER A 201 9.71 39.07 14.33
CA SER A 201 10.63 40.20 14.27
C SER A 201 11.74 39.95 15.30
N ARG A 202 12.96 39.70 14.79
CA ARG A 202 14.19 39.92 15.56
C ARG A 202 14.32 41.43 15.74
N THR A 203 14.00 41.95 16.91
CA THR A 203 14.53 43.26 17.33
C THR A 203 15.92 43.02 17.88
N SER A 204 16.91 43.50 17.14
CA SER A 204 18.27 43.71 17.60
C SER A 204 18.29 45.02 18.37
N SER A 205 18.74 45.00 19.62
CA SER A 205 19.42 46.08 20.34
C SER A 205 20.07 45.47 21.57
#